data_AF-A0A3N5SB19-F1
#
_entry.id   AF-A0A3N5SB19-F1
#
_cell.length_a   1.000
_cell.length_b   1.000
_cell.length_c   1.000
_cell.angle_alpha   90.00
_cell.angle_beta   90.00
_cell.angle_gamma   90.00
#
_symmetry.space_group_name_H-M   'P 1'
#
loop_
_entity.id
_entity.type
_entity.pdbx_description
1 polymer ?
#
loop_
_entity_poly.entity_id
_entity_poly.type
_entity_poly.pdbx_seq_one_letter_code
_entity_poly.pdbx_strand_id
1 'polypeptide(L)'
;MVVLSHLQASQMLQAQKNGQAVAKISLDLNLTESEVRLQPDCVLFPAGESLDWKSLEEISANEVACYTVEGNAAKAIKDFSEFSGRVYGLMPTASAPTMLISGIPMHRIKDTNPHQDTLNKIKAIAPIKGDVLDTTTGLGYTAIEAAKTARRVVTIEIDPTAQEIARLNPWSRDLFENPKI
;
A
#
# COMPACT_ATOMS: atom_id res chain seq x y z
N MET A 1 -6.23 10.16 2.05
CA MET A 1 -5.60 9.73 0.79
C MET A 1 -6.26 8.44 0.36
N VAL A 2 -6.81 8.41 -0.86
CA VAL A 2 -7.34 7.19 -1.46
C VAL A 2 -6.22 6.51 -2.22
N VAL A 3 -6.04 5.20 -1.98
CA VAL A 3 -5.05 4.37 -2.68
C VAL A 3 -5.73 3.13 -3.22
N LEU A 4 -5.61 2.94 -4.53
CA LEU A 4 -6.29 1.89 -5.29
C LEU A 4 -5.30 0.98 -6.02
N SER A 5 -5.80 -0.16 -6.44
CA SER A 5 -5.13 -1.07 -7.36
C SER A 5 -6.14 -1.72 -8.29
N HIS A 6 -5.67 -2.59 -9.19
CA HIS A 6 -6.54 -3.37 -10.07
C HIS A 6 -7.64 -4.14 -9.30
N LEU A 7 -7.38 -4.57 -8.06
CA LEU A 7 -8.36 -5.28 -7.22
C LEU A 7 -9.59 -4.41 -6.93
N GLN A 8 -9.36 -3.21 -6.39
CA GLN A 8 -10.43 -2.26 -6.06
C GLN A 8 -11.13 -1.74 -7.31
N ALA A 9 -10.36 -1.45 -8.37
CA ALA A 9 -10.92 -1.01 -9.65
C ALA A 9 -11.84 -2.07 -10.27
N SER A 10 -11.41 -3.33 -10.30
CA SER A 10 -12.22 -4.45 -10.79
C SER A 10 -13.52 -4.61 -10.00
N GLN A 11 -13.46 -4.47 -8.66
CA GLN A 11 -14.64 -4.54 -7.80
C GLN A 11 -15.64 -3.42 -8.13
N MET A 12 -15.16 -2.18 -8.31
CA MET A 12 -16.01 -1.03 -8.67
C MET A 12 -16.64 -1.19 -10.06
N LEU A 13 -15.87 -1.64 -11.06
CA LEU A 13 -16.38 -1.92 -12.41
C LEU A 13 -17.42 -3.04 -12.40
N GLN A 14 -17.21 -4.08 -11.60
CA GLN A 14 -18.20 -5.16 -11.47
C GLN A 14 -19.48 -4.68 -10.78
N ALA A 15 -19.36 -3.86 -9.74
CA ALA A 15 -20.50 -3.26 -9.05
C ALA A 15 -21.33 -2.38 -10.00
N GLN A 16 -20.67 -1.58 -10.83
CA GLN A 16 -21.31 -0.78 -11.88
C GLN A 16 -22.07 -1.66 -12.88
N LYS A 17 -21.44 -2.72 -13.41
CA LYS A 17 -22.08 -3.67 -14.33
C LYS A 17 -23.31 -4.35 -13.72
N ASN A 18 -23.29 -4.56 -12.41
CA ASN A 18 -24.41 -5.14 -11.66
C ASN A 18 -25.53 -4.11 -11.35
N GLY A 19 -25.41 -2.86 -11.81
CA GLY A 19 -26.40 -1.81 -11.58
C GLY A 19 -26.46 -1.33 -10.13
N GLN A 20 -25.39 -1.52 -9.34
CA GLN A 20 -25.34 -1.04 -7.97
C GLN A 20 -25.17 0.48 -7.96
N ALA A 21 -25.86 1.16 -7.05
CA ALA A 21 -25.65 2.59 -6.80
C ALA A 21 -24.52 2.84 -5.79
N VAL A 22 -24.18 1.82 -5.01
CA VAL A 22 -23.25 1.88 -3.88
C VAL A 22 -22.50 0.56 -3.79
N ALA A 23 -21.20 0.62 -3.50
CA ALA A 23 -20.37 -0.55 -3.24
C ALA A 23 -19.49 -0.36 -1.99
N LYS A 24 -19.17 -1.46 -1.31
CA LYS A 24 -18.15 -1.48 -0.25
C LYS A 24 -16.82 -1.84 -0.87
N ILE A 25 -15.88 -0.90 -0.83
CA ILE A 25 -14.58 -1.00 -1.49
C ILE A 25 -13.51 -0.52 -0.52
N SER A 26 -12.39 -1.22 -0.47
CA SER A 26 -11.22 -0.71 0.25
C SER A 26 -10.62 0.48 -0.48
N LEU A 27 -10.30 1.55 0.23
CA LEU A 27 -9.60 2.72 -0.33
C LEU A 27 -8.17 2.88 0.22
N ASP A 28 -7.67 1.84 0.88
CA ASP A 28 -6.38 1.83 1.58
C ASP A 28 -5.66 0.47 1.45
N LEU A 29 -5.80 -0.17 0.27
CA LEU A 29 -5.14 -1.44 -0.10
C LEU A 29 -5.45 -2.61 0.85
N ASN A 30 -6.73 -2.82 1.16
CA ASN A 30 -7.31 -3.91 1.95
C ASN A 30 -7.13 -3.77 3.47
N LEU A 31 -6.91 -2.57 4.01
CA LEU A 31 -6.90 -2.35 5.46
C LEU A 31 -8.31 -2.16 6.01
N THR A 32 -9.12 -1.34 5.35
CA THR A 32 -10.50 -1.04 5.75
C THR A 32 -11.42 -1.00 4.54
N GLU A 33 -12.72 -1.15 4.77
CA GLU A 33 -13.73 -0.93 3.73
C GLU A 33 -14.42 0.41 3.92
N SER A 34 -14.70 1.08 2.82
CA SER A 34 -15.48 2.31 2.78
C SER A 34 -16.60 2.18 1.76
N GLU A 35 -17.68 2.91 1.98
CA GLU A 35 -18.77 3.01 1.02
C GLU A 35 -18.38 3.98 -0.10
N VAL A 36 -18.47 3.55 -1.35
CA VAL A 36 -18.31 4.41 -2.54
C VAL A 36 -19.63 4.50 -3.30
N ARG A 37 -19.89 5.67 -3.88
CA ARG A 37 -21.11 5.89 -4.68
C ARG A 37 -20.79 5.79 -6.16
N LEU A 38 -21.56 4.97 -6.87
CA LEU A 38 -21.41 4.71 -8.29
C LEU A 38 -22.37 5.63 -9.04
N GLN A 39 -21.84 6.59 -9.78
CA GLN A 39 -22.60 7.55 -10.59
C GLN A 39 -22.51 7.17 -12.08
N PRO A 40 -23.35 7.76 -12.96
CA PRO A 40 -23.34 7.42 -14.38
C PRO A 40 -21.97 7.58 -15.05
N ASP A 41 -21.18 8.56 -14.64
CA ASP A 41 -19.91 8.97 -15.26
C ASP A 41 -18.67 8.72 -14.38
N CYS A 42 -18.84 8.54 -13.08
CA CYS A 42 -17.73 8.39 -12.14
C CYS A 42 -18.07 7.56 -10.90
N VAL A 43 -17.05 7.28 -10.09
CA VAL A 43 -17.18 6.82 -8.71
C VAL A 43 -16.80 7.96 -7.78
N LEU A 44 -17.66 8.25 -6.81
CA LEU A 44 -17.44 9.25 -5.77
C LEU A 44 -16.97 8.59 -4.47
N PHE A 45 -15.82 9.02 -3.96
CA PHE A 45 -15.23 8.55 -2.71
C PHE A 45 -15.74 9.38 -1.50
N PRO A 46 -15.68 8.83 -0.27
CA PRO A 46 -16.19 9.51 0.93
C PRO A 46 -15.61 10.90 1.19
N ALA A 47 -14.36 11.14 0.80
CA ALA A 47 -13.66 12.41 0.99
C ALA A 47 -13.99 13.46 -0.08
N GLY A 48 -14.88 13.16 -1.03
CA GLY A 48 -15.33 14.07 -2.09
C GLY A 48 -14.53 13.97 -3.40
N GLU A 49 -13.41 13.25 -3.40
CA GLU A 49 -12.68 12.90 -4.62
C GLU A 49 -13.48 11.93 -5.49
N SER A 50 -13.25 11.96 -6.80
CA SER A 50 -13.90 11.05 -7.74
C SER A 50 -12.95 10.55 -8.80
N LEU A 51 -13.26 9.40 -9.40
CA LEU A 51 -12.59 8.91 -10.62
C LEU A 51 -13.62 8.52 -11.68
N ASP A 52 -13.34 8.86 -12.93
CA ASP A 52 -14.15 8.41 -14.05
C ASP A 52 -13.97 6.90 -14.31
N TRP A 53 -14.93 6.32 -15.03
CA TRP A 53 -14.90 4.89 -15.36
C TRP A 53 -13.70 4.49 -16.21
N LYS A 54 -13.23 5.39 -17.08
CA LYS A 54 -12.07 5.16 -17.94
C LYS A 54 -10.78 4.97 -17.12
N SER A 55 -10.55 5.82 -16.13
CA SER A 55 -9.40 5.72 -15.21
C SER A 55 -9.46 4.41 -14.42
N LEU A 56 -10.65 3.99 -13.99
CA LEU A 56 -10.83 2.70 -13.33
C LEU A 56 -10.54 1.52 -14.27
N GLU A 57 -10.93 1.58 -15.53
CA GLU A 57 -10.56 0.57 -16.54
C GLU A 57 -9.04 0.50 -16.74
N GLU A 58 -8.37 1.64 -16.83
CA GLU A 58 -6.91 1.73 -16.94
C GLU A 58 -6.20 1.13 -15.71
N ILE A 59 -6.66 1.45 -14.50
CA ILE A 59 -6.14 0.86 -13.25
C ILE A 59 -6.42 -0.65 -13.22
N SER A 60 -7.62 -1.08 -13.60
CA SER A 60 -8.02 -2.49 -13.62
C SER A 60 -7.18 -3.32 -14.58
N ALA A 61 -6.65 -2.73 -15.65
CA ALA A 61 -5.79 -3.41 -16.62
C ALA A 61 -4.31 -3.51 -16.16
N ASN A 62 -3.91 -2.79 -15.11
CA ASN A 62 -2.54 -2.81 -14.59
C ASN A 62 -2.45 -3.56 -13.27
N GLU A 63 -2.10 -4.84 -13.34
CA GLU A 63 -1.97 -5.70 -12.15
C GLU A 63 -0.76 -5.36 -11.26
N VAL A 64 0.19 -4.55 -11.76
CA VAL A 64 1.50 -4.33 -11.12
C VAL A 64 1.53 -3.07 -10.25
N ALA A 65 0.73 -2.05 -10.54
CA ALA A 65 0.83 -0.76 -9.86
C ALA A 65 -0.31 -0.50 -8.87
N CYS A 66 0.03 0.11 -7.73
CA CYS A 66 -0.91 0.87 -6.91
C CYS A 66 -0.97 2.33 -7.39
N TYR A 67 -2.07 3.01 -7.08
CA TYR A 67 -2.35 4.38 -7.52
C TYR A 67 -2.86 5.22 -6.36
N THR A 68 -2.35 6.44 -6.20
CA THR A 68 -3.06 7.47 -5.40
C THR A 68 -4.14 8.11 -6.24
N VAL A 69 -5.20 8.57 -5.60
CA VAL A 69 -6.16 9.50 -6.20
C VAL A 69 -5.91 10.87 -5.59
N GLU A 70 -5.64 11.85 -6.43
CA GLU A 70 -5.39 13.24 -6.04
C GLU A 70 -6.01 14.15 -7.10
N GLY A 71 -6.81 15.13 -6.67
CA GLY A 71 -7.40 16.10 -7.60
C GLY A 71 -8.27 15.46 -8.69
N ASN A 72 -8.97 14.37 -8.36
CA ASN A 72 -9.79 13.55 -9.26
C ASN A 72 -9.01 12.84 -10.38
N ALA A 73 -7.71 12.64 -10.21
CA ALA A 73 -6.87 11.90 -11.13
C ALA A 73 -6.13 10.77 -10.41
N ALA A 74 -5.93 9.65 -11.11
CA ALA A 74 -5.14 8.53 -10.62
C ALA A 74 -3.66 8.72 -10.99
N LYS A 75 -2.76 8.59 -10.01
CA LYS A 75 -1.31 8.65 -10.21
C LYS A 75 -0.68 7.35 -9.72
N ALA A 76 0.06 6.67 -10.60
CA ALA A 76 0.77 5.45 -10.23
C ALA A 76 1.82 5.74 -9.15
N ILE A 77 1.87 4.90 -8.11
CA ILE A 77 2.89 4.95 -7.06
C ILE A 77 4.16 4.28 -7.59
N LYS A 78 4.97 5.09 -8.27
CA LYS A 78 6.23 4.72 -8.90
C LYS A 78 7.11 5.94 -9.00
N ASP A 79 8.41 5.77 -8.78
CA ASP A 79 9.38 6.84 -8.95
C ASP A 79 10.76 6.30 -9.34
N PHE A 80 11.66 7.17 -9.80
CA PHE A 80 13.04 6.85 -10.09
C PHE A 80 13.96 7.45 -9.03
N SER A 81 14.81 6.62 -8.44
CA SER A 81 15.82 7.07 -7.49
C SER A 81 17.07 7.52 -8.21
N GLU A 82 17.35 8.82 -8.13
CA GLU A 82 18.64 9.39 -8.56
C GLU A 82 19.81 8.90 -7.68
N PHE A 83 19.53 8.50 -6.43
CA PHE A 83 20.55 8.01 -5.52
C PHE A 83 21.08 6.63 -5.93
N SER A 84 20.19 5.68 -6.22
CA SER A 84 20.57 4.31 -6.56
C SER A 84 20.51 3.98 -8.06
N GLY A 85 19.97 4.88 -8.89
CA GLY A 85 19.77 4.66 -10.33
C GLY A 85 18.71 3.59 -10.62
N ARG A 86 17.71 3.44 -9.74
CA ARG A 86 16.71 2.35 -9.80
C ARG A 86 15.30 2.89 -9.79
N VAL A 87 14.40 2.13 -10.39
CA VAL A 87 12.96 2.41 -10.38
C VAL A 87 12.34 1.73 -9.16
N TYR A 88 11.57 2.49 -8.39
CA TYR A 88 10.79 1.99 -7.28
C TYR A 88 9.30 2.03 -7.62
N GLY A 89 8.51 1.11 -7.07
CA GLY A 89 7.06 1.13 -7.21
C GLY A 89 6.37 0.32 -6.13
N LEU A 90 5.06 0.56 -5.97
CA LEU A 90 4.22 -0.20 -5.05
C LEU A 90 3.33 -1.15 -5.84
N MET A 91 3.41 -2.45 -5.52
CA MET A 91 2.63 -3.50 -6.17
C MET A 91 1.60 -4.07 -5.20
N PRO A 92 0.31 -4.19 -5.62
CA PRO A 92 -0.73 -4.72 -4.76
C PRO A 92 -0.53 -6.23 -4.52
N THR A 93 -1.05 -6.70 -3.40
CA THR A 93 -1.34 -8.12 -3.19
C THR A 93 -2.77 -8.26 -2.64
N ALA A 94 -3.24 -9.48 -2.41
CA ALA A 94 -4.50 -9.69 -1.69
C ALA A 94 -4.45 -9.25 -0.20
N SER A 95 -3.25 -8.91 0.31
CA SER A 95 -2.97 -8.41 1.66
C SER A 95 -2.15 -7.12 1.51
N ALA A 96 -1.24 -6.85 2.45
CA ALA A 96 -0.27 -5.76 2.35
C ALA A 96 0.48 -5.78 1.00
N PRO A 97 0.73 -4.61 0.38
CA PRO A 97 1.48 -4.52 -0.87
C PRO A 97 2.95 -4.86 -0.68
N THR A 98 3.65 -5.09 -1.80
CA THR A 98 5.11 -5.19 -1.84
C THR A 98 5.72 -4.04 -2.61
N MET A 99 6.90 -3.60 -2.15
CA MET A 99 7.76 -2.73 -2.94
C MET A 99 8.37 -3.51 -4.10
N LEU A 100 8.46 -2.86 -5.25
CA LEU A 100 9.27 -3.28 -6.39
C LEU A 100 10.52 -2.40 -6.45
N ILE A 101 11.69 -3.03 -6.63
CA ILE A 101 12.93 -2.34 -6.98
C ILE A 101 13.40 -2.90 -8.31
N SER A 102 13.44 -2.05 -9.34
CA SER A 102 13.70 -2.43 -10.73
C SER A 102 12.84 -3.63 -11.20
N GLY A 103 11.57 -3.64 -10.79
CA GLY A 103 10.59 -4.68 -11.14
C GLY A 103 10.67 -5.96 -10.29
N ILE A 104 11.60 -6.06 -9.34
CA ILE A 104 11.75 -7.23 -8.48
C ILE A 104 10.95 -7.00 -7.17
N PRO A 105 10.08 -7.93 -6.74
CA PRO A 105 9.37 -7.82 -5.47
C PRO A 105 10.29 -8.03 -4.27
N MET A 106 10.22 -7.11 -3.31
CA MET A 106 11.07 -7.14 -2.11
C MET A 106 10.47 -7.95 -0.95
N HIS A 107 9.18 -8.29 -1.00
CA HIS A 107 8.52 -9.10 0.02
C HIS A 107 8.13 -10.48 -0.54
N ARG A 108 7.98 -11.45 0.36
CA ARG A 108 7.52 -12.78 -0.02
C ARG A 108 6.03 -12.77 -0.34
N ILE A 109 5.72 -13.10 -1.59
CA ILE A 109 4.34 -13.20 -2.12
C ILE A 109 3.96 -14.61 -2.58
N LYS A 110 4.91 -15.56 -2.49
CA LYS A 110 4.70 -16.97 -2.86
C LYS A 110 4.47 -17.80 -1.60
N ASP A 111 3.37 -18.54 -1.59
CA ASP A 111 2.90 -19.41 -0.49
C ASP A 111 2.65 -18.66 0.84
N THR A 112 2.61 -17.32 0.80
CA THR A 112 2.32 -16.42 1.92
C THR A 112 2.04 -15.02 1.34
N ASN A 113 1.86 -14.03 2.21
CA ASN A 113 1.77 -12.62 1.84
C ASN A 113 2.71 -11.75 2.71
N PRO A 114 2.99 -10.49 2.32
CA PRO A 114 3.94 -9.64 3.03
C PRO A 114 3.64 -9.43 4.51
N HIS A 115 2.36 -9.28 4.87
CA HIS A 115 1.95 -9.12 6.26
C HIS A 115 2.18 -10.40 7.07
N GLN A 116 1.71 -11.55 6.58
CA GLN A 116 1.88 -12.84 7.28
C GLN A 116 3.36 -13.25 7.40
N ASP A 117 4.17 -13.00 6.36
CA ASP A 117 5.61 -13.23 6.40
C ASP A 117 6.29 -12.38 7.49
N THR A 118 5.89 -11.11 7.62
CA THR A 118 6.36 -10.21 8.68
C THR A 118 5.97 -10.74 10.07
N LEU A 119 4.72 -11.13 10.28
CA LEU A 119 4.26 -11.70 11.56
C LEU A 119 5.04 -12.96 11.93
N ASN A 120 5.34 -13.82 10.96
CA ASN A 120 6.14 -15.02 11.17
C ASN A 120 7.59 -14.69 11.59
N LYS A 121 8.22 -13.69 10.95
CA LYS A 121 9.56 -13.21 11.32
C LYS A 121 9.59 -12.65 12.74
N ILE A 122 8.62 -11.83 13.10
CA ILE A 122 8.50 -11.23 14.44
C ILE A 122 8.28 -12.30 15.51
N LYS A 123 7.44 -13.30 15.23
CA LYS A 123 7.21 -14.43 16.12
C LYS A 123 8.48 -15.25 16.36
N ALA A 124 9.32 -15.44 15.34
CA ALA A 124 10.54 -16.24 15.45
C ALA A 124 11.59 -15.62 16.38
N ILE A 125 11.58 -14.30 16.54
CA ILE A 125 12.51 -13.56 17.42
C ILE A 125 11.87 -13.10 18.73
N ALA A 126 10.64 -13.51 19.01
CA ALA A 126 9.93 -13.14 20.23
C ALA A 126 10.56 -13.83 21.47
N PRO A 127 10.49 -13.19 22.65
CA PRO A 127 9.92 -11.87 22.91
C PRO A 127 10.90 -10.74 22.53
N ILE A 128 10.39 -9.71 21.85
CA ILE A 128 11.14 -8.49 21.59
C ILE A 128 11.01 -7.57 22.81
N LYS A 129 12.13 -7.28 23.48
CA LYS A 129 12.19 -6.38 24.63
C LYS A 129 13.40 -5.47 24.48
N GLY A 130 13.24 -4.19 24.83
CA GLY A 130 14.31 -3.20 24.72
C GLY A 130 14.37 -2.54 23.35
N ASP A 131 15.58 -2.20 22.89
CA ASP A 131 15.78 -1.45 21.65
C ASP A 131 16.01 -2.39 20.46
N VAL A 132 15.38 -2.08 19.33
CA VAL A 132 15.51 -2.81 18.08
C VAL A 132 16.20 -1.94 17.04
N LEU A 133 17.15 -2.51 16.31
CA LEU A 133 17.69 -1.94 15.08
C LEU A 133 17.18 -2.75 13.90
N ASP A 134 16.44 -2.09 13.01
CA ASP A 134 15.99 -2.62 11.74
C ASP A 134 16.78 -1.95 10.61
N THR A 135 17.54 -2.73 9.84
CA THR A 135 18.30 -2.20 8.71
C THR A 135 17.55 -2.53 7.43
N THR A 136 17.53 -1.58 6.50
CA THR A 136 16.81 -1.58 5.21
C THR A 136 15.40 -1.00 5.20
N THR A 137 14.68 -0.86 6.32
CA THR A 137 13.30 -0.32 6.47
C THR A 137 12.27 -0.80 5.44
N GLY A 138 12.42 -0.48 4.16
CA GLY A 138 11.52 -0.81 3.07
C GLY A 138 10.15 -0.18 3.30
N LEU A 139 9.11 -1.01 3.32
CA LEU A 139 7.75 -0.57 3.67
C LEU A 139 7.52 -0.51 5.19
N GLY A 140 8.53 -0.77 6.02
CA GLY A 140 8.47 -0.59 7.47
C GLY A 140 7.72 -1.68 8.24
N TYR A 141 7.21 -2.73 7.58
CA TYR A 141 6.36 -3.73 8.24
C TYR A 141 7.03 -4.38 9.46
N THR A 142 8.31 -4.74 9.36
CA THR A 142 9.06 -5.32 10.50
C THR A 142 9.22 -4.30 11.63
N ALA A 143 9.58 -3.05 11.33
CA ALA A 143 9.73 -2.00 12.32
C ALA A 143 8.41 -1.71 13.06
N ILE A 144 7.31 -1.61 12.30
CA ILE A 144 5.95 -1.40 12.83
C ILE A 144 5.56 -2.53 13.78
N GLU A 145 5.73 -3.79 13.36
CA GLU A 145 5.38 -4.94 14.20
C GLU A 145 6.29 -5.08 15.43
N ALA A 146 7.59 -4.77 15.30
CA ALA A 146 8.52 -4.78 16.42
C ALA A 146 8.16 -3.72 17.48
N ALA A 147 7.73 -2.52 17.05
CA ALA A 147 7.36 -1.40 17.93
C ALA A 147 6.18 -1.71 18.87
N LYS A 148 5.36 -2.71 18.55
CA LYS A 148 4.25 -3.15 19.42
C LYS A 148 4.74 -3.61 20.79
N THR A 149 5.93 -4.21 20.87
CA THR A 149 6.48 -4.74 22.14
C THR A 149 7.84 -4.17 22.52
N ALA A 150 8.61 -3.66 21.56
CA ALA A 150 9.88 -2.98 21.82
C ALA A 150 9.69 -1.69 22.66
N ARG A 151 10.78 -1.29 23.33
CA ARG A 151 10.92 0.02 23.99
C ARG A 151 11.10 1.12 22.95
N ARG A 152 11.94 0.86 21.95
CA ARG A 152 12.25 1.75 20.82
C ARG A 152 12.70 0.92 19.63
N VAL A 153 12.35 1.34 18.44
CA VAL A 153 12.86 0.82 17.18
C VAL A 153 13.64 1.96 16.52
N VAL A 154 14.79 1.66 15.95
CA VAL A 154 15.50 2.53 15.03
C VAL A 154 15.55 1.80 13.72
N THR A 155 15.03 2.40 12.65
CA THR A 155 15.07 1.82 11.31
C THR A 155 15.84 2.72 10.35
N ILE A 156 16.64 2.12 9.47
CA ILE A 156 17.53 2.84 8.55
C ILE A 156 17.27 2.38 7.12
N GLU A 157 16.77 3.30 6.31
CA GLU A 157 16.70 3.21 4.85
C GLU A 157 17.76 4.12 4.26
N ILE A 158 18.47 3.62 3.26
CA ILE A 158 19.50 4.38 2.57
C ILE A 158 18.93 5.16 1.39
N ASP A 159 17.89 4.65 0.74
CA ASP A 159 17.32 5.26 -0.46
C ASP A 159 16.10 6.13 -0.12
N PRO A 160 16.17 7.46 -0.29
CA PRO A 160 15.04 8.33 0.02
C PRO A 160 13.80 8.01 -0.83
N THR A 161 13.96 7.50 -2.05
CA THR A 161 12.82 7.12 -2.89
C THR A 161 12.05 5.94 -2.29
N ALA A 162 12.72 5.00 -1.62
CA ALA A 162 12.04 3.92 -0.91
C ALA A 162 11.14 4.46 0.22
N GLN A 163 11.62 5.48 0.95
CA GLN A 163 10.84 6.18 1.98
C GLN A 163 9.62 6.90 1.39
N GLU A 164 9.76 7.57 0.24
CA GLU A 164 8.63 8.22 -0.43
C GLU A 164 7.56 7.20 -0.88
N ILE A 165 7.98 6.06 -1.42
CA ILE A 165 7.03 4.96 -1.71
C ILE A 165 6.35 4.45 -0.44
N ALA A 166 7.08 4.32 0.67
CA ALA A 166 6.50 3.93 1.96
C ALA A 166 5.49 4.97 2.46
N ARG A 167 5.74 6.29 2.30
CA ARG A 167 4.77 7.33 2.70
C ARG A 167 3.44 7.22 1.95
N LEU A 168 3.47 6.77 0.70
CA LEU A 168 2.28 6.58 -0.13
C LEU A 168 1.58 5.25 0.14
N ASN A 169 2.19 4.33 0.90
CA ASN A 169 1.60 3.06 1.26
C ASN A 169 0.76 3.17 2.55
N PRO A 170 -0.56 2.93 2.52
CA PRO A 170 -1.40 2.97 3.71
C PRO A 170 -0.94 2.02 4.83
N TRP A 171 -0.36 0.87 4.47
CA TRP A 171 0.16 -0.12 5.42
C TRP A 171 1.45 0.32 6.13
N SER A 172 2.09 1.39 5.63
CA SER A 172 3.31 1.95 6.21
C SER A 172 3.04 3.17 7.09
N ARG A 173 1.79 3.56 7.31
CA ARG A 173 1.45 4.78 8.07
C ARG A 173 2.14 4.84 9.44
N ASP A 174 2.06 3.75 10.19
CA ASP A 174 2.65 3.66 11.53
C ASP A 174 4.16 3.81 11.54
N LEU A 175 4.86 3.56 10.41
CA LEU A 175 6.30 3.82 10.30
C LEU A 175 6.64 5.29 10.58
N PHE A 176 5.74 6.20 10.23
CA PHE A 176 5.95 7.65 10.33
C PHE A 176 5.20 8.31 11.48
N GLU A 177 4.21 7.63 12.07
CA GLU A 177 3.35 8.18 13.12
C GLU A 177 3.64 7.57 14.50
N ASN A 178 4.23 6.37 14.57
CA ASN A 178 4.48 5.71 15.84
C ASN A 178 5.70 6.33 16.56
N PRO A 179 5.53 6.93 17.75
CA PRO A 179 6.61 7.63 18.46
C PRO A 179 7.72 6.71 18.98
N LYS A 180 7.56 5.39 18.87
CA LYS A 180 8.61 4.42 19.22
C LYS A 180 9.58 4.13 18.08
N ILE A 181 9.25 4.51 16.84
CA ILE A 181 10.04 4.24 15.63
C ILE A 181 10.82 5.50 15.25
#